data_AF-A0A7X9YJY8-F1
#
_entry.id   AF-A0A7X9YJY8-F1
#
_cell.length_a   1.000
_cell.length_b   1.000
_cell.length_c   1.000
_cell.angle_alpha   90.00
_cell.angle_beta   90.00
_cell.angle_gamma   90.00
#
_symmetry.space_group_name_H-M   'P 1'
#
loop_
_entity.id
_entity.type
_entity.pdbx_description
1 polymer ?
#
loop_
_entity_poly.entity_id
_entity_poly.type
_entity_poly.pdbx_seq_one_letter_code
_entity_poly.pdbx_strand_id
1 'polypeptide(L)' 'MRKMVSNLVLTFLTGIVAYYLVARTLTLSAIWVSLAATGIVAMFYLVPYWMKRGRES' A
#
# COMPACT_ATOMS: atom_id res chain seq x y z
N MET A 1 8.80 7.91 -10.26
CA MET A 1 8.18 6.57 -10.17
C MET A 1 8.88 5.65 -9.17
N ARG A 2 10.21 5.43 -9.23
CA ARG A 2 10.93 4.52 -8.29
C ARG A 2 10.66 4.78 -6.79
N LYS A 3 10.67 6.04 -6.35
CA LYS A 3 10.35 6.41 -4.94
C LYS A 3 8.94 6.01 -4.53
N MET A 4 7.98 6.09 -5.45
CA MET A 4 6.55 5.80 -5.20
C MET A 4 6.31 4.30 -5.04
N VAL A 5 6.93 3.49 -5.92
CA VAL A 5 6.89 2.02 -5.83
C VAL A 5 7.59 1.55 -4.56
N SER A 6 8.76 2.11 -4.23
CA SER A 6 9.47 1.79 -2.99
C SER A 6 8.63 2.11 -1.76
N ASN A 7 7.88 3.22 -1.78
CA ASN A 7 7.00 3.59 -0.68
C ASN A 7 5.83 2.61 -0.55
N LEU A 8 5.20 2.19 -1.65
CA LEU A 8 4.15 1.15 -1.62
C LEU A 8 4.66 -0.18 -1.05
N VAL A 9 5.85 -0.61 -1.47
CA VAL A 9 6.47 -1.86 -1.00
C VAL A 9 6.78 -1.75 0.50
N LEU A 10 7.30 -0.61 0.96
CA LEU A 10 7.48 -0.32 2.38
C LEU A 10 6.16 -0.37 3.15
N THR A 11 5.08 0.22 2.64
CA THR A 11 3.77 0.17 3.29
C THR A 11 3.27 -1.26 3.44
N PHE A 12 3.44 -2.09 2.40
CA PHE A 12 3.07 -3.51 2.44
C PHE A 12 3.88 -4.29 3.50
N LEU A 13 5.21 -4.15 3.49
CA LEU A 13 6.10 -4.76 4.47
C LEU A 13 5.77 -4.31 5.90
N THR A 14 5.51 -3.02 6.09
CA THR A 14 5.17 -2.45 7.40
C THR A 14 3.83 -3.00 7.90
N GLY A 15 2.84 -3.16 7.02
CA GLY A 15 1.55 -3.75 7.34
C GLY A 15 1.64 -5.21 7.78
N ILE A 16 2.44 -6.02 7.07
CA ILE A 16 2.70 -7.42 7.44
C ILE A 16 3.44 -7.51 8.78
N VAL A 17 4.48 -6.70 8.97
CA VAL A 17 5.28 -6.69 10.20
C VAL A 17 4.42 -6.23 11.39
N ALA A 18 3.60 -5.20 11.23
CA ALA A 18 2.69 -4.73 12.27
C ALA A 18 1.67 -5.81 12.65
N TYR A 19 1.07 -6.49 11.66
CA TYR A 19 0.17 -7.61 11.92
C TYR A 19 0.88 -8.75 12.65
N TYR A 20 2.09 -9.10 12.22
CA TYR A 20 2.89 -10.14 12.84
C TYR A 20 3.25 -9.81 14.30
N LEU A 21 3.55 -8.55 14.62
CA LEU A 21 3.81 -8.14 16.01
C LEU A 21 2.60 -8.33 16.93
N VAL A 22 1.39 -8.09 16.40
CA VAL A 22 0.14 -8.21 17.17
C VAL A 22 -0.31 -9.67 17.27
N ALA A 23 -0.39 -10.36 16.14
CA ALA A 23 -0.94 -11.71 16.07
C ALA A 23 0.12 -12.78 16.41
N ARG A 24 1.42 -12.48 16.26
CA ARG A 24 2.56 -13.42 16.31
C ARG A 24 2.45 -14.60 15.35
N THR A 25 1.56 -14.52 14.37
CA THR A 25 1.35 -15.54 13.34
C THR A 25 1.20 -14.86 11.98
N LEU A 26 1.81 -15.47 10.96
CA LEU A 26 1.64 -15.09 9.56
C LEU A 26 0.64 -16.04 8.93
N THR A 27 -0.63 -15.66 8.97
CA THR A 27 -1.68 -16.37 8.25
C THR A 27 -1.80 -15.88 6.82
N LEU A 28 -2.34 -16.75 5.95
CA LEU A 28 -2.68 -16.35 4.58
C LEU A 28 -3.62 -15.14 4.55
N SER A 29 -4.55 -15.07 5.51
CA SER A 29 -5.48 -13.94 5.66
C SER A 29 -4.76 -12.61 5.93
N ALA A 30 -3.66 -12.59 6.68
CA ALA A 30 -2.88 -11.39 6.93
C ALA A 30 -2.23 -10.84 5.66
N ILE A 31 -1.77 -11.74 4.79
CA ILE A 31 -1.19 -11.38 3.49
C ILE A 31 -2.27 -10.73 2.62
N TRP A 32 -3.45 -11.35 2.54
CA TRP A 32 -4.58 -10.79 1.79
C TRP A 32 -5.01 -9.42 2.32
N VAL A 33 -5.11 -9.24 3.64
CA VAL A 33 -5.45 -7.97 4.26
C VAL A 33 -4.38 -6.91 3.97
N SER A 34 -3.10 -7.25 4.08
CA SER A 34 -1.99 -6.33 3.80
C SER A 34 -1.94 -5.94 2.32
N LEU A 35 -2.26 -6.87 1.42
CA LEU A 35 -2.37 -6.63 -0.01
C LEU A 35 -3.53 -5.67 -0.33
N ALA A 36 -4.70 -5.89 0.28
CA ALA A 36 -5.86 -5.01 0.16
C ALA A 36 -5.56 -3.60 0.67
N ALA A 37 -4.93 -3.48 1.85
CA ALA A 37 -4.52 -2.19 2.41
C ALA A 37 -3.52 -1.46 1.50
N THR A 38 -2.54 -2.17 0.94
CA THR A 38 -1.58 -1.59 0.00
C THR A 38 -2.26 -1.14 -1.30
N GLY A 39 -3.25 -1.90 -1.80
CA GLY A 39 -4.06 -1.51 -2.94
C GLY A 39 -4.87 -0.23 -2.72
N ILE A 40 -5.43 -0.06 -1.52
CA ILE A 40 -6.14 1.18 -1.12
C ILE A 40 -5.16 2.36 -1.12
N VAL A 41 -3.98 2.20 -0.52
CA VAL A 41 -2.92 3.22 -0.52
C VAL A 41 -2.49 3.56 -1.96
N ALA A 42 -2.36 2.55 -2.82
CA ALA A 42 -2.07 2.75 -4.24
C ALA A 42 -3.13 3.62 -4.91
N MET A 43 -4.42 3.36 -4.67
CA MET A 43 -5.51 4.20 -5.18
C MET A 43 -5.44 5.64 -4.67
N PHE A 44 -5.13 5.84 -3.38
CA PHE A 44 -4.94 7.18 -2.80
C PHE A 44 -3.84 7.98 -3.49
N TYR A 45 -2.82 7.31 -4.02
CA TYR A 45 -1.76 7.95 -4.80
C TYR A 45 -2.17 8.18 -6.27
N LEU A 46 -3.04 7.32 -6.81
CA LEU A 46 -3.47 7.33 -8.20
C LEU A 46 -4.51 8.41 -8.48
N VAL A 47 -5.44 8.64 -7.54
CA VAL A 47 -6.48 9.69 -7.60
C VAL A 47 -5.89 11.11 -7.76
N PRO A 48 -4.99 11.60 -6.88
CA PRO A 48 -4.41 12.93 -7.03
C PRO A 48 -3.49 13.01 -8.25
N TYR A 49 -2.84 11.91 -8.65
CA TYR A 49 -2.07 11.87 -9.90
C TYR A 49 -2.96 12.13 -11.12
N TRP A 50 -4.14 11.49 -11.18
CA TRP A 50 -5.12 11.74 -12.25
C TRP A 50 -5.71 13.16 -12.19
N MET A 51 -6.07 13.66 -11.01
CA MET A 51 -6.58 15.04 -10.87
C MET A 51 -5.52 16.10 -11.21
N LYS A 52 -4.24 15.86 -10.93
CA LYS A 52 -3.17 16.78 -11.27
C LYS A 52 -2.91 16.78 -12.78
N ARG A 53 -2.91 15.59 -13.40
CA ARG A 53 -2.71 15.44 -14.84
C ARG A 53 -3.87 16.04 -15.66
N GLY A 54 -5.09 16.07 -15.13
CA GLY A 54 -6.24 16.74 -15.76
C GLY A 54 -6.24 18.27 -15.66
N ARG A 55 -5.38 18.88 -14.82
CA ARG A 55 -5.23 20.35 -14.71
C ARG A 55 -4.08 20.93 -15.53
N GLU A 56 -3.20 20.08 -16.04
CA GLU A 56 -2.08 20.47 -16.91
C GLU A 56 -2.44 20.30 -18.41
N SER A 57 -3.73 20.09 -18.73
CA SER A 57 -4.24 19.94 -20.09
C SER A 57 -5.19 21.06 -20.48
#